data_AF-A0A3C1RWN8-F1
#
_entry.id   AF-A0A3C1RWN8-F1
#
_cell.length_a   1.000
_cell.length_b   1.000
_cell.length_c   1.000
_cell.angle_alpha   90.00
_cell.angle_beta   90.00
_cell.angle_gamma   90.00
#
_symmetry.space_group_name_H-M   'P 1'
#
loop_
_entity.id
_entity.type
_entity.pdbx_description
1 polymer ?
#
loop_
_entity_poly.entity_id
_entity_poly.type
_entity_poly.pdbx_seq_one_letter_code
_entity_poly.pdbx_strand_id
1 'polypeptide(L)' 'MVSSLTTLPLENGDQLTRIEFERRCAAMSDEKKVELIEGIVYMAAALRYKSHGKPHASI' A
#
# COMPACT_ATOMS: atom_id res chain seq x y z
N MET A 1 16.92 -21.51 -1.98
CA MET A 1 16.39 -20.81 -0.78
C MET A 1 14.92 -20.50 -1.07
N VAL A 2 14.01 -21.31 -0.56
CA VAL A 2 12.57 -21.02 -0.66
C VAL A 2 12.22 -20.17 0.55
N SER A 3 11.99 -18.87 0.32
CA SER A 3 11.57 -17.96 1.36
C SER A 3 10.22 -18.43 1.89
N SER A 4 10.22 -18.90 3.13
CA SER A 4 9.04 -19.33 3.88
C SER A 4 7.94 -18.30 3.77
N LEU A 5 6.71 -18.78 3.58
CA LEU A 5 5.44 -18.06 3.49
C LEU A 5 5.05 -17.36 4.80
N THR A 6 5.98 -16.62 5.41
CA THR A 6 5.63 -15.59 6.38
C THR A 6 4.94 -14.52 5.54
N THR A 7 3.62 -14.50 5.53
CA THR A 7 2.82 -13.47 4.88
C THR A 7 3.11 -12.14 5.56
N LEU A 8 4.20 -11.50 5.15
CA LEU A 8 4.51 -10.14 5.50
C LEU A 8 3.39 -9.25 4.93
N PRO A 9 2.96 -8.23 5.68
CA PRO A 9 2.01 -7.25 5.16
C PRO A 9 2.57 -6.65 3.86
N LEU A 10 1.67 -6.30 2.94
CA LEU A 10 2.04 -5.61 1.71
C LEU A 10 2.74 -4.29 2.08
N GLU A 11 3.86 -4.01 1.45
CA GLU A 11 4.55 -2.72 1.56
C GLU A 11 4.44 -1.93 0.24
N ASN A 12 4.39 -0.61 0.35
CA ASN A 12 4.38 0.26 -0.82
C ASN A 12 5.72 0.14 -1.58
N GLY A 13 5.68 -0.23 -2.85
CA GLY A 13 6.85 -0.48 -3.69
C GLY A 13 7.22 -1.95 -3.85
N ASP A 14 6.53 -2.87 -3.16
CA ASP A 14 6.73 -4.31 -3.37
C ASP A 14 6.51 -4.69 -4.82
N GLN A 15 7.41 -5.52 -5.37
CA GLN A 15 7.24 -6.09 -6.69
C GLN A 15 6.67 -7.50 -6.57
N LEU A 16 5.44 -7.69 -7.02
CA LEU A 16 4.71 -8.94 -6.90
C LEU A 16 4.05 -9.32 -8.20
N THR A 17 3.98 -10.62 -8.46
CA THR A 17 3.05 -11.13 -9.45
C THR A 17 1.61 -10.96 -8.95
N ARG A 18 0.66 -10.93 -9.89
CA ARG A 18 -0.76 -10.83 -9.57
C ARG A 18 -1.22 -11.89 -8.56
N ILE A 19 -0.76 -13.13 -8.68
CA ILE A 19 -1.15 -14.24 -7.80
C ILE A 19 -0.63 -14.03 -6.37
N GLU A 20 0.61 -13.57 -6.22
CA GLU A 20 1.19 -13.28 -4.91
C GLU A 20 0.47 -12.11 -4.23
N PHE A 21 0.16 -11.07 -4.99
CA PHE A 21 -0.62 -9.93 -4.52
C PHE A 21 -2.01 -10.36 -4.06
N GLU A 22 -2.76 -11.11 -4.86
CA GLU A 22 -4.11 -11.59 -4.52
C GLU A 22 -4.11 -12.43 -3.23
N ARG A 23 -3.13 -13.35 -3.10
CA ARG A 23 -3.00 -14.18 -1.89
C ARG A 23 -2.70 -13.32 -0.64
N ARG A 24 -1.79 -12.35 -0.75
CA ARG A 24 -1.39 -11.50 0.40
C ARG A 24 -2.48 -10.49 0.75
N CYS A 25 -3.13 -9.88 -0.25
CA CYS A 25 -4.22 -8.94 -0.06
C CYS A 25 -5.42 -9.61 0.62
N ALA A 26 -5.78 -10.84 0.24
CA ALA A 26 -6.86 -11.59 0.86
C ALA A 26 -6.60 -11.95 2.34
N ALA A 27 -5.33 -12.09 2.73
CA ALA A 27 -4.94 -12.34 4.11
C ALA A 27 -4.84 -11.06 4.96
N MET A 28 -4.86 -9.88 4.34
CA MET A 28 -4.72 -8.60 5.02
C MET A 28 -6.09 -8.15 5.56
N SER A 29 -6.25 -8.12 6.88
CA SER A 29 -7.47 -7.65 7.58
C SER A 29 -7.63 -6.12 7.63
N ASP A 30 -6.66 -5.38 7.10
CA ASP A 30 -6.59 -3.91 7.22
C ASP A 30 -7.41 -3.24 6.10
N GLU A 31 -8.26 -2.27 6.43
CA GLU A 31 -9.05 -1.45 5.47
C GLU A 31 -8.17 -0.53 4.59
N LYS A 32 -6.88 -0.83 4.48
CA LYS A 32 -5.91 -0.07 3.68
C LYS A 32 -6.19 -0.33 2.21
N LYS A 33 -6.44 0.75 1.47
CA LYS A 33 -6.56 0.70 0.03
C LYS A 33 -5.19 0.39 -0.60
N VAL A 34 -5.08 -0.79 -1.20
CA VAL A 34 -3.89 -1.30 -1.90
C VAL A 34 -4.22 -1.61 -3.35
N GLU A 35 -3.30 -1.29 -4.26
CA GLU A 35 -3.46 -1.49 -5.71
C GLU A 35 -2.18 -2.11 -6.28
N LEU A 36 -2.30 -2.99 -7.26
CA LEU A 36 -1.17 -3.54 -8.00
C LEU A 36 -1.15 -2.89 -9.40
N ILE A 37 -0.12 -2.10 -9.67
CA ILE A 37 0.05 -1.36 -10.93
C ILE A 37 1.38 -1.80 -11.54
N GLU A 38 1.34 -2.42 -12.73
CA GLU A 38 2.52 -2.93 -13.43
C GLU A 38 3.43 -3.85 -12.59
N GLY A 39 2.83 -4.60 -11.67
CA GLY A 39 3.55 -5.49 -10.77
C GLY A 39 4.14 -4.79 -9.54
N ILE A 40 3.91 -3.49 -9.37
CA ILE A 40 4.31 -2.71 -8.20
C ILE A 40 3.09 -2.48 -7.31
N VAL A 41 3.25 -2.76 -6.02
CA VAL A 41 2.23 -2.51 -5.00
C VAL A 41 2.23 -1.02 -4.63
N TYR A 42 1.07 -0.40 -4.74
CA TYR A 42 0.83 0.96 -4.27
C TYR A 42 -0.15 0.92 -3.09
N MET A 43 0.20 1.60 -2.01
CA MET A 43 -0.69 1.77 -0.86
C MET A 43 -1.01 3.24 -0.67
N ALA A 44 -2.28 3.54 -0.43
CA ALA A 44 -2.66 4.89 -0.03
C ALA A 44 -2.00 5.21 1.32
N ALA A 45 -1.03 6.14 1.32
CA ALA A 45 -0.56 6.71 2.56
C ALA A 45 -1.74 7.41 3.24
N ALA A 46 -1.95 7.17 4.54
CA ALA A 46 -2.92 7.94 5.31
C ALA A 46 -2.55 9.42 5.17
N LEU A 47 -3.27 10.15 4.31
CA LEU A 47 -3.03 11.58 4.12
C LEU A 47 -3.29 12.24 5.46
N ARG A 48 -2.21 12.67 6.13
CA ARG A 48 -2.33 13.50 7.32
C ARG A 48 -2.87 14.85 6.83
N TYR A 49 -4.18 15.03 6.96
CA TYR A 49 -4.85 16.31 6.71
C TYR A 49 -4.14 17.49 7.43
N LYS A 50 -3.44 17.20 8.53
CA LYS A 50 -2.73 18.17 9.37
C LYS A 50 -1.56 18.90 8.70
N SER A 51 -1.12 18.50 7.50
CA SER A 51 0.04 19.09 6.82
C SER A 51 -0.26 19.66 5.43
N HIS A 52 -1.50 20.13 5.20
CA HIS A 52 -1.72 21.06 4.09
C HIS A 52 -1.05 22.41 4.39
N GLY A 53 -0.49 23.03 3.35
CA GLY A 53 0.10 24.37 3.43
C GLY A 53 -0.91 25.35 3.98
N LYS A 54 -0.50 26.20 4.93
CA LYS A 54 -1.36 27.27 5.46
C LYS A 54 -1.95 28.06 4.29
N PRO A 55 -3.26 28.38 4.31
CA PRO A 55 -3.86 29.21 3.28
C PRO A 55 -3.01 30.47 3.10
N HIS A 56 -2.56 30.71 1.86
CA HIS A 56 -1.68 31.83 1.53
C HIS A 56 -2.46 33.14 1.34
N ALA A 57 -3.80 33.07 1.25
CA ALA A 57 -4.65 34.23 1.06
C ALA A 57 -5.34 34.62 2.38
N SER A 58 -5.19 35.90 2.74
CA SER A 58 -6.15 36.61 3.60
C SER A 58 -6.99 37.46 2.67
N ILE A 59 -8.22 37.03 2.40
CA ILE A 59 -9.28 37.86 1.80
C ILE A 59 -10.07 38.48 2.93
#